data_AF-A0A2E8GV41-F1
#
_entry.id   AF-A0A2E8GV41-F1
#
_cell.length_a   1.000
_cell.length_b   1.000
_cell.length_c   1.000
_cell.angle_alpha   90.00
_cell.angle_beta   90.00
_cell.angle_gamma   90.00
#
_symmetry.space_group_name_H-M   'P 1'
#
loop_
_entity.id
_entity.type
_entity.pdbx_description
1 polymer ?
#
loop_
_entity_poly.entity_id
_entity_poly.type
_entity_poly.pdbx_seq_one_letter_code
_entity_poly.pdbx_strand_id
1 'polypeptide(L)'
;MPRDTFNNGWGYGMDVGWNFSRKYGVHLTFGNAQVSGKEIDSLRLIQSFVLGAELSFRRKDQAYGFTSIGIGSVSGEDNTLFVFGAGIKIPIRKHWLIRIELRDYHPEIGIPFVSFPKSQAAIQGTGGSRYLELRLGISRTLSGDR
;
A
#
# COMPACT_ATOMS: atom_id res chain seq x y z
N MET A 1 -9.22 -16.07 0.58
CA MET A 1 -8.71 -17.24 -0.17
C MET A 1 -7.19 -17.38 0.00
N PRO A 2 -6.63 -18.60 0.13
CA PRO A 2 -5.18 -18.75 0.32
C PRO A 2 -4.33 -18.38 -0.90
N ARG A 3 -3.15 -17.81 -0.63
CA ARG A 3 -2.07 -17.43 -1.59
C ARG A 3 -1.67 -18.55 -2.56
N ASP A 4 -2.00 -19.80 -2.22
CA ASP A 4 -1.61 -20.99 -2.98
C ASP A 4 -2.34 -21.15 -4.32
N THR A 5 -3.34 -20.31 -4.61
CA THR A 5 -4.16 -20.43 -5.82
C THR A 5 -3.70 -19.58 -6.99
N PHE A 6 -2.84 -18.56 -6.79
CA PHE A 6 -2.43 -17.62 -7.84
C PHE A 6 -0.91 -17.47 -7.92
N ASN A 7 -0.40 -17.22 -9.13
CA ASN A 7 1.05 -17.12 -9.36
C ASN A 7 1.51 -15.67 -9.48
N ASN A 8 0.89 -14.92 -10.39
CA ASN A 8 1.14 -13.52 -10.62
C ASN A 8 -0.14 -12.85 -11.17
N GLY A 9 -0.14 -11.53 -11.13
CA GLY A 9 -1.20 -10.73 -11.71
C GLY A 9 -0.73 -9.33 -11.98
N TRP A 10 -1.49 -8.63 -12.81
CA TRP A 10 -1.27 -7.22 -13.10
C TRP A 10 -2.62 -6.51 -13.12
N GLY A 11 -2.58 -5.21 -12.88
CA GLY A 11 -3.78 -4.45 -12.63
C GLY A 11 -3.59 -2.97 -12.80
N TYR A 12 -4.69 -2.25 -12.66
CA TYR A 12 -4.73 -0.80 -12.63
C TYR A 12 -5.55 -0.35 -11.43
N GLY A 13 -5.34 0.89 -11.02
CA GLY A 13 -6.06 1.43 -9.88
C GLY A 13 -5.95 2.93 -9.80
N MET A 14 -6.71 3.47 -8.86
CA MET A 14 -6.75 4.88 -8.53
C MET A 14 -6.31 5.06 -7.09
N ASP A 15 -5.65 6.18 -6.82
CA ASP A 15 -5.21 6.56 -5.48
C ASP A 15 -5.56 8.03 -5.25
N VAL A 16 -6.20 8.29 -4.11
CA VAL A 16 -6.56 9.63 -3.66
C VAL A 16 -5.93 9.81 -2.29
N GLY A 17 -5.10 10.86 -2.15
CA GLY A 17 -4.38 11.16 -0.92
C GLY A 17 -4.69 12.55 -0.40
N TRP A 18 -4.87 12.67 0.91
CA TRP A 18 -4.95 13.94 1.63
C TRP A 18 -3.78 14.06 2.59
N ASN A 19 -2.92 15.06 2.37
CA ASN A 19 -1.82 15.38 3.28
C ASN A 19 -2.27 16.44 4.29
N PHE A 20 -2.35 16.09 5.58
CA PHE A 20 -2.68 17.05 6.65
C PHE A 20 -1.46 17.88 7.07
N SER A 21 -0.26 17.30 6.89
CA SER A 21 1.02 17.97 7.12
C SER A 21 2.06 17.52 6.07
N ARG A 22 3.29 18.06 6.17
CA ARG A 22 4.41 17.59 5.32
C ARG A 22 4.84 16.15 5.60
N LYS A 23 4.44 15.58 6.73
CA LYS A 23 4.84 14.23 7.19
C LYS A 23 3.69 13.24 7.25
N TYR A 24 2.45 13.68 7.40
CA TYR A 24 1.32 12.81 7.67
C TYR A 24 0.19 13.05 6.67
N GLY A 25 -0.40 11.96 6.19
CA GLY A 25 -1.57 11.98 5.33
C GLY A 25 -2.42 10.73 5.48
N VAL A 26 -3.57 10.74 4.82
CA VAL A 26 -4.41 9.56 4.61
C VAL A 26 -4.56 9.33 3.11
N HIS A 27 -4.76 8.09 2.73
CA HIS A 27 -4.98 7.70 1.36
C HIS A 27 -6.07 6.66 1.24
N LEU A 28 -6.75 6.71 0.10
CA LEU A 28 -7.73 5.75 -0.33
C LEU A 28 -7.28 5.21 -1.67
N THR A 29 -7.16 3.90 -1.78
CA THR A 29 -6.80 3.19 -3.00
C THR A 29 -7.95 2.30 -3.43
N PHE A 30 -8.25 2.33 -4.72
CA PHE A 30 -9.06 1.33 -5.39
C PHE A 30 -8.22 0.65 -6.48
N GLY A 31 -8.23 -0.67 -6.54
CA GLY A 31 -7.45 -1.46 -7.48
C GLY A 31 -8.28 -2.56 -8.14
N ASN A 32 -7.99 -2.84 -9.40
CA ASN A 32 -8.47 -4.02 -10.12
C ASN A 32 -7.26 -4.76 -10.67
N ALA A 33 -7.10 -6.02 -10.32
CA ALA A 33 -6.03 -6.89 -10.79
C ALA A 33 -6.60 -8.15 -11.44
N GLN A 34 -6.03 -8.53 -12.57
CA GLN A 34 -6.25 -9.85 -13.15
C GLN A 34 -5.13 -10.77 -12.67
N VAL A 35 -5.50 -11.88 -12.05
CA VAL A 35 -4.58 -12.89 -11.55
C VAL A 35 -4.74 -14.20 -12.32
N SER A 36 -3.63 -14.85 -12.61
CA SER A 36 -3.62 -16.19 -13.21
C SER A 36 -3.60 -17.27 -12.12
N GLY A 37 -4.54 -18.21 -12.21
CA GLY A 37 -4.63 -19.36 -11.31
C GLY A 37 -3.53 -20.39 -11.57
N LYS A 38 -3.02 -21.04 -10.52
CA LYS A 38 -1.96 -22.06 -10.65
C LYS A 38 -2.46 -23.40 -11.22
N GLU A 39 -3.69 -23.80 -10.94
CA GLU A 39 -4.22 -25.13 -11.31
C GLU A 39 -5.12 -25.13 -12.56
N ILE A 40 -5.74 -23.99 -12.86
CA ILE A 40 -6.63 -23.82 -14.00
C ILE A 40 -6.25 -22.49 -14.61
N ASP A 41 -5.98 -22.48 -15.91
CA ASP A 41 -5.63 -21.33 -16.77
C ASP A 41 -6.82 -20.34 -16.88
N SER A 42 -7.38 -19.98 -15.73
CA SER A 42 -8.54 -19.14 -15.54
C SER A 42 -8.05 -17.79 -15.02
N LEU A 43 -8.35 -16.75 -15.79
CA LEU A 43 -8.14 -15.38 -15.38
C LEU A 43 -9.25 -15.02 -14.38
N ARG A 44 -8.85 -14.59 -13.18
CA ARG A 44 -9.79 -14.05 -12.19
C ARG A 44 -9.54 -12.58 -11.97
N LEU A 45 -10.63 -11.82 -11.86
CA LEU A 45 -10.60 -10.42 -11.50
C LEU A 45 -10.67 -10.29 -9.98
N ILE A 46 -9.68 -9.62 -9.39
CA ILE A 46 -9.65 -9.24 -7.98
C ILE A 46 -9.79 -7.73 -7.89
N GLN A 47 -10.71 -7.28 -7.05
CA GLN A 47 -10.90 -5.88 -6.71
C GLN A 47 -10.38 -5.64 -5.29
N SER A 48 -9.65 -4.55 -5.09
CA SER A 48 -9.16 -4.15 -3.78
C SER A 48 -9.59 -2.72 -3.47
N PHE A 49 -9.94 -2.51 -2.20
CA PHE A 49 -10.22 -1.19 -1.64
C PHE A 49 -9.40 -1.05 -0.36
N VAL A 50 -8.56 -0.03 -0.26
CA VAL A 50 -7.67 0.19 0.90
C VAL A 50 -7.83 1.60 1.41
N LEU A 51 -8.02 1.72 2.72
CA LEU A 51 -7.94 2.98 3.46
C LEU A 51 -6.71 2.92 4.38
N GLY A 52 -5.85 3.92 4.33
CA GLY A 52 -4.64 3.92 5.16
C GLY A 52 -4.13 5.30 5.54
N ALA A 53 -3.34 5.32 6.60
CA ALA A 53 -2.51 6.45 6.98
C ALA A 53 -1.12 6.32 6.34
N GLU A 54 -0.48 7.46 6.11
CA GLU A 54 0.85 7.54 5.52
C GLU A 54 1.76 8.46 6.33
N LEU A 55 2.99 8.01 6.54
CA LEU A 55 4.11 8.78 7.07
C LEU A 55 5.14 9.01 5.96
N SER A 56 5.32 10.26 5.57
CA SER A 56 6.27 10.72 4.55
C SER A 56 7.53 11.34 5.18
N PHE A 57 8.71 10.94 4.69
CA PHE A 57 10.02 11.46 5.13
C PHE A 57 10.52 12.57 4.21
N ARG A 58 9.66 13.58 3.95
CA ARG A 58 9.90 14.61 2.93
C ARG A 58 11.13 15.47 3.23
N ARG A 59 12.05 15.56 2.27
CA ARG A 59 13.13 16.55 2.18
C ARG A 59 12.87 17.47 0.98
N LYS A 60 13.33 18.72 1.06
CA LYS A 60 13.02 19.76 0.06
C LYS A 60 13.51 19.31 -1.34
N ASP A 61 12.60 19.33 -2.31
CA ASP A 61 12.82 19.11 -3.75
C ASP A 61 13.59 17.83 -4.13
N GLN A 62 13.53 16.79 -3.30
CA GLN A 62 14.18 15.50 -3.55
C GLN A 62 13.16 14.37 -3.52
N ALA A 63 13.53 13.22 -4.10
CA ALA A 63 12.81 11.98 -3.87
C ALA A 63 12.79 11.66 -2.37
N TYR A 64 11.63 11.23 -1.86
CA TYR A 64 11.47 10.94 -0.44
C TYR A 64 10.77 9.61 -0.23
N GLY A 65 11.20 8.90 0.81
CA GLY A 65 10.54 7.68 1.25
C GLY A 65 9.24 7.97 1.98
N PHE A 66 8.36 6.98 2.00
CA PHE A 66 7.19 6.97 2.87
C PHE A 66 6.88 5.55 3.33
N THR A 67 6.16 5.44 4.43
CA THR A 67 5.54 4.20 4.90
C THR A 67 4.04 4.42 5.08
N SER A 68 3.25 3.37 4.93
CA SER A 68 1.81 3.40 5.09
C SER A 68 1.32 2.20 5.89
N ILE A 69 0.24 2.43 6.64
CA ILE A 69 -0.49 1.39 7.35
C ILE A 69 -1.97 1.60 7.12
N GLY A 70 -2.71 0.54 6.85
CA GLY A 70 -4.12 0.63 6.56
C GLY A 70 -4.86 -0.67 6.70
N ILE A 71 -6.13 -0.61 6.31
CA ILE A 71 -7.04 -1.73 6.22
C ILE A 71 -7.58 -1.81 4.80
N GLY A 72 -7.72 -3.03 4.28
CA GLY A 72 -8.10 -3.28 2.91
C GLY A 72 -9.10 -4.42 2.78
N SER A 73 -10.12 -4.23 1.97
CA SER A 73 -11.03 -5.28 1.53
C SER A 73 -10.59 -5.76 0.15
N VAL A 74 -10.54 -7.09 -0.03
CA VAL A 74 -10.18 -7.72 -1.31
C VAL A 74 -11.29 -8.69 -1.70
N SER A 75 -11.78 -8.62 -2.93
CA SER A 75 -12.84 -9.51 -3.40
C SER A 75 -12.38 -10.97 -3.38
N GLY A 76 -13.12 -11.84 -2.70
CA GLY A 76 -12.74 -13.25 -2.49
C GLY A 76 -11.98 -13.49 -1.18
N GLU A 77 -11.75 -12.45 -0.38
CA GLU A 77 -11.40 -12.58 1.03
C GLU A 77 -12.64 -12.32 1.89
N ASP A 78 -12.88 -13.18 2.88
CA ASP A 78 -13.99 -13.02 3.82
C ASP A 78 -13.69 -11.97 4.89
N ASN A 79 -12.40 -11.71 5.13
CA ASN A 79 -11.93 -10.82 6.18
C ASN A 79 -11.24 -9.58 5.60
N THR A 80 -11.35 -8.46 6.33
CA THR A 80 -10.54 -7.28 6.07
C THR A 80 -9.07 -7.60 6.36
N LEU A 81 -8.17 -7.17 5.49
CA LEU A 81 -6.74 -7.36 5.61
C LEU A 81 -6.07 -6.10 6.13
N PHE A 82 -5.03 -6.25 6.93
CA PHE A 82 -4.11 -5.18 7.25
C PHE A 82 -3.13 -4.99 6.10
N VAL A 83 -2.88 -3.74 5.75
CA VAL A 83 -2.04 -3.37 4.62
C VAL A 83 -0.88 -2.55 5.13
N PHE A 84 0.34 -3.05 4.92
CA PHE A 84 1.57 -2.33 5.22
C PHE A 84 2.24 -1.95 3.91
N GLY A 85 2.53 -0.66 3.74
CA GLY A 85 3.20 -0.18 2.54
C GLY A 85 4.50 0.54 2.86
N ALA A 86 5.46 0.42 1.94
CA ALA A 86 6.68 1.20 1.94
C ALA A 86 7.00 1.59 0.50
N GLY A 87 7.47 2.82 0.30
CA GLY A 87 7.68 3.31 -1.04
C GLY A 87 8.48 4.58 -1.14
N ILE A 88 8.63 5.05 -2.37
CA ILE A 88 9.35 6.26 -2.75
C ILE A 88 8.43 7.14 -3.58
N LYS A 89 8.49 8.43 -3.31
CA LYS A 89 7.78 9.51 -3.99
C LYS A 89 8.80 10.41 -4.68
N ILE A 90 8.68 10.57 -5.99
CA ILE A 90 9.60 11.34 -6.84
C ILE A 90 8.83 12.54 -7.40
N PRO A 91 9.07 13.77 -6.89
CA PRO A 91 8.43 14.97 -7.42
C PRO A 91 8.93 15.27 -8.83
N ILE A 92 8.00 15.46 -9.77
CA ILE A 92 8.25 15.86 -11.16
C ILE A 92 7.57 17.20 -11.41
N ARG A 93 8.38 18.24 -11.63
CA ARG A 93 7.89 19.63 -11.73
C ARG A 93 7.06 20.00 -10.47
N LYS A 94 6.31 21.10 -10.51
CA LYS A 94 5.56 21.60 -9.33
C LYS A 94 4.33 20.77 -8.97
N HIS A 95 3.77 19.97 -9.88
CA HIS A 95 2.43 19.38 -9.70
C HIS A 95 2.37 17.86 -9.89
N TRP A 96 3.39 17.22 -10.45
CA TRP A 96 3.38 15.79 -10.71
C TRP A 96 4.26 15.04 -9.72
N LEU A 97 3.88 13.80 -9.44
CA LEU A 97 4.59 12.94 -8.52
C LEU A 97 4.50 11.49 -9.01
N ILE A 98 5.66 10.86 -9.21
CA ILE A 98 5.72 9.41 -9.38
C ILE A 98 5.74 8.78 -7.99
N ARG A 99 4.92 7.76 -7.80
CA ARG A 99 4.85 6.94 -6.58
C ARG A 99 5.19 5.50 -6.95
N ILE A 100 6.18 4.95 -6.27
CA ILE A 100 6.53 3.53 -6.33
C ILE A 100 6.30 2.99 -4.93
N GLU A 101 5.48 1.95 -4.79
CA GLU A 101 5.05 1.42 -3.49
C GLU A 101 5.00 -0.10 -3.51
N LEU A 102 5.63 -0.72 -2.52
CA LEU A 102 5.42 -2.12 -2.19
C LEU A 102 4.38 -2.20 -1.08
N ARG A 103 3.35 -3.01 -1.25
CA ARG A 103 2.32 -3.27 -0.24
C ARG A 103 2.25 -4.75 0.09
N ASP A 104 2.18 -5.04 1.37
CA ASP A 104 1.98 -6.36 1.91
C ASP A 104 0.64 -6.45 2.64
N TYR A 105 -0.14 -7.48 2.34
CA TYR A 105 -1.48 -7.69 2.88
C TYR A 105 -1.48 -8.87 3.84
N HIS A 106 -1.90 -8.63 5.07
CA HIS A 106 -1.90 -9.61 6.16
C HIS A 106 -3.30 -9.79 6.76
N PRO A 107 -3.66 -11.02 7.16
CA PRO A 107 -4.94 -11.26 7.83
C PRO A 107 -4.96 -10.70 9.26
N GLU A 108 -3.81 -10.61 9.94
CA GLU A 108 -3.71 -10.18 11.33
C GLU A 108 -2.55 -9.19 11.52
N ILE A 109 -2.70 -8.25 12.46
CA ILE A 109 -1.57 -7.45 12.95
C ILE A 109 -0.90 -8.24 14.07
N GLY A 110 0.35 -8.62 13.85
CA GLY A 110 1.24 -8.90 14.96
C GLY A 110 1.85 -7.60 15.46
N ILE A 111 1.69 -7.33 16.74
CA ILE A 111 2.51 -6.32 17.40
C ILE A 111 3.57 -7.10 18.16
N PRO A 112 4.77 -7.34 17.60
CA PRO A 112 5.85 -7.87 18.42
C PRO A 112 6.26 -6.76 19.39
N PHE A 113 5.87 -6.87 20.65
CA PHE A 113 6.37 -6.00 21.71
C PHE A 113 7.85 -6.33 21.95
N VAL A 114 8.75 -5.68 21.23
CA VAL A 114 10.16 -5.63 21.60
C VAL A 114 10.46 -4.23 22.11
N SER A 115 10.32 -4.02 23.42
CA SER A 115 10.68 -2.76 24.07
C SER A 115 12.20 -2.66 24.19
N PHE A 116 12.84 -1.86 23.33
CA PHE A 116 14.19 -1.36 23.61
C PHE A 116 14.11 -0.02 24.36
N PRO A 117 15.09 0.35 25.23
CA PRO A 117 15.00 1.48 26.16
C PRO A 117 14.93 2.89 25.52
N LYS A 118 14.72 3.02 24.20
CA LYS A 118 14.61 4.30 23.45
C LYS A 118 13.58 4.22 22.29
N SER A 119 12.59 3.33 22.45
CA SER A 119 11.55 2.79 21.55
C SER A 119 11.22 3.49 20.21
N GLN A 120 11.46 2.76 19.11
CA GLN A 120 10.64 2.77 17.89
C GLN A 120 9.84 1.46 17.86
N ALA A 121 8.52 1.54 17.74
CA ALA A 121 7.68 0.36 17.61
C ALA A 121 7.79 -0.19 16.17
N ALA A 122 8.13 -1.48 16.03
CA ALA A 122 8.02 -2.21 14.78
C ALA A 122 6.72 -3.02 14.79
N ILE A 123 5.91 -2.89 13.75
CA ILE A 123 4.69 -3.68 13.56
C ILE A 123 5.03 -4.79 12.56
N GLN A 124 4.69 -6.04 12.87
CA GLN A 124 4.95 -7.20 12.00
C GLN A 124 3.64 -7.98 11.84
N GLY A 125 3.06 -8.07 10.64
CA GLY A 125 1.85 -8.88 10.43
C GLY A 125 2.03 -10.33 10.91
N THR A 126 1.10 -10.83 11.73
CA THR A 126 0.99 -12.25 12.07
C THR A 126 0.07 -12.93 11.07
N GLY A 127 0.31 -14.21 10.80
CA GLY A 127 -0.25 -14.86 9.62
C GLY A 127 0.50 -14.44 8.35
N GLY A 128 0.91 -15.41 7.55
CA GLY A 128 1.72 -15.17 6.36
C GLY A 128 1.10 -14.14 5.41
N SER A 129 1.95 -13.35 4.75
CA SER A 129 1.57 -12.44 3.66
C SER A 129 0.64 -13.14 2.66
N ARG A 130 -0.57 -12.59 2.48
CA ARG A 130 -1.58 -13.07 1.52
C ARG A 130 -1.27 -12.58 0.12
N TYR A 131 -0.94 -11.29 0.00
CA TYR A 131 -0.65 -10.63 -1.26
C TYR A 131 0.54 -9.70 -1.10
N LEU A 132 1.42 -9.71 -2.08
CA LEU A 132 2.50 -8.73 -2.23
C LEU A 132 2.28 -7.98 -3.54
N GLU A 133 2.05 -6.67 -3.44
CA GLU A 133 1.70 -5.81 -4.56
C GLU A 133 2.77 -4.75 -4.77
N LEU A 134 3.35 -4.68 -5.97
CA LEU A 134 4.19 -3.55 -6.39
C LEU A 134 3.35 -2.60 -7.25
N ARG A 135 3.17 -1.37 -6.77
CA ARG A 135 2.45 -0.32 -7.49
C ARG A 135 3.42 0.70 -8.06
N LEU A 136 3.19 1.05 -9.32
CA LEU A 136 3.79 2.19 -9.97
C LEU A 136 2.67 3.12 -10.41
N GLY A 137 2.71 4.37 -9.97
CA GLY A 137 1.64 5.34 -10.22
C GLY A 137 2.18 6.73 -10.50
N ILE A 138 1.42 7.47 -11.30
CA ILE A 138 1.59 8.91 -11.47
C ILE A 138 0.43 9.63 -10.80
N SER A 139 0.74 10.68 -10.06
CA SER A 139 -0.24 11.46 -9.32
C SER A 139 -0.03 12.95 -9.57
N ARG A 140 -1.13 13.70 -9.46
CA ARG A 140 -1.13 15.15 -9.60
C ARG A 140 -1.58 15.79 -8.30
N THR A 141 -0.77 16.69 -7.76
CA THR A 141 -1.14 17.51 -6.59
C THR A 141 -2.14 18.58 -7.06
N LEU A 142 -3.35 18.56 -6.51
CA LEU A 142 -4.45 19.44 -6.94
C LEU A 142 -4.49 20.80 -6.23
N SER A 143 -3.94 20.93 -5.02
CA SER A 143 -3.76 22.23 -4.34
C SER A 143 -2.79 22.13 -3.16
N GLY A 144 -1.99 23.19 -2.95
CA GLY A 144 -1.29 23.48 -1.68
C GLY A 144 0.24 23.58 -1.77
N ASP A 145 0.75 24.71 -2.26
CA ASP A 145 2.05 25.21 -1.78
C ASP A 145 1.94 25.39 -0.25
N ARG A 146 2.62 24.52 0.51
CA ARG A 146 2.85 24.68 1.95
C ARG A 146 4.30 24.36 2.30
#